data_AF-A0A523G676-F1
#
_entry.id   AF-A0A523G676-F1
#
_cell.length_a   1.000
_cell.length_b   1.000
_cell.length_c   1.000
_cell.angle_alpha   90.00
_cell.angle_beta   90.00
_cell.angle_gamma   90.00
#
_symmetry.space_group_name_H-M   'P 1'
#
loop_
_entity.id
_entity.type
_entity.pdbx_description
1 polymer ?
#
loop_
_entity_poly.entity_id
_entity_poly.type
_entity_poly.pdbx_seq_one_letter_code
_entity_poly.pdbx_strand_id
1 'polypeptide(L)'
;MCNNNHIPNKKSSKKEKHIHDQEHSTWNRRSFMQALGLAGAGSMMIGASSISASKPSPLAVALAESENDNILVIVRLKGGNDGLNTIVPVYDYANYANLRPTIRHLQSDLLMLNSDFGIPNYMDSLESIWGDG
;
A
#
# COMPACT_ATOMS: atom_id res chain seq x y z
N MET A 1 33.56 19.45 -15.99
CA MET A 1 32.63 20.37 -15.32
C MET A 1 31.33 19.61 -15.08
N CYS A 2 31.11 19.07 -13.87
CA CYS A 2 29.89 18.36 -13.51
C CYS A 2 29.39 18.93 -12.18
N ASN A 3 28.29 19.69 -12.23
CA ASN A 3 27.58 20.19 -11.06
C ASN A 3 26.54 19.15 -10.62
N ASN A 4 26.79 18.50 -9.48
CA ASN A 4 25.80 17.67 -8.80
C ASN A 4 24.95 18.56 -7.89
N ASN A 5 23.75 18.94 -8.32
CA ASN A 5 22.79 19.61 -7.46
C ASN A 5 22.25 18.63 -6.42
N HIS A 6 22.80 18.73 -5.21
CA HIS A 6 22.34 18.04 -4.02
C HIS A 6 20.98 18.62 -3.58
N ILE A 7 19.90 17.84 -3.67
CA ILE A 7 18.62 18.19 -3.06
C ILE A 7 18.81 18.11 -1.54
N PRO A 8 18.57 19.20 -0.77
CA PRO A 8 18.75 19.17 0.67
C PRO A 8 17.69 18.24 1.28
N ASN A 9 18.17 17.15 1.87
CA ASN A 9 17.37 16.25 2.69
C ASN A 9 16.75 17.07 3.84
N LYS A 10 15.43 17.21 3.86
CA LYS A 10 14.69 17.99 4.87
C LYS A 10 14.93 17.34 6.23
N LYS A 11 15.90 17.85 6.98
CA LYS A 11 16.22 17.37 8.32
C LYS A 11 15.02 17.64 9.22
N SER A 12 14.20 16.61 9.48
CA SER A 12 13.25 16.66 10.59
C SER A 12 14.01 17.07 11.85
N SER A 13 13.46 18.05 12.54
CA SER A 13 14.09 18.65 13.71
C SER A 13 14.31 17.57 14.76
N LYS A 14 15.48 17.56 15.44
CA LYS A 14 15.75 16.61 16.54
C LYS A 14 14.63 16.59 17.59
N LYS A 15 13.90 17.71 17.73
CA LYS A 15 12.73 17.84 18.62
C LYS A 15 11.54 16.97 18.18
N GLU A 16 11.28 16.84 16.87
CA GLU A 16 10.19 16.02 16.33
C GLU A 16 10.49 14.52 16.50
N LYS A 17 11.76 14.12 16.31
CA LYS A 17 12.22 12.75 16.50
C LYS A 17 12.03 12.29 17.95
N HIS A 18 12.38 13.14 18.91
CA HIS A 18 12.18 12.86 20.33
C HIS A 18 10.70 12.74 20.72
N ILE A 19 9.80 13.51 20.10
CA ILE A 19 8.35 13.42 20.37
C ILE A 19 7.79 12.11 19.82
N HIS A 20 8.13 11.74 18.59
CA HIS A 20 7.71 10.48 17.98
C HIS A 20 8.26 9.25 18.74
N ASP A 21 9.52 9.27 19.17
CA ASP A 21 10.11 8.18 19.95
C ASP A 21 9.49 8.06 21.35
N GLN A 22 9.07 9.18 21.95
CA GLN A 22 8.33 9.19 23.22
C GLN A 22 6.90 8.63 23.08
N GLU A 23 6.21 8.94 21.98
CA GLU A 23 4.91 8.35 21.64
C GLU A 23 5.00 6.81 21.46
N HIS A 24 6.06 6.31 20.81
CA HIS A 24 6.31 4.86 20.70
C HIS A 24 6.67 4.21 22.03
N SER A 25 7.31 4.93 22.96
CA SER A 25 7.64 4.41 24.29
C SER A 25 6.44 4.33 25.24
N THR A 26 5.48 5.27 25.10
CA THR A 26 4.25 5.30 25.91
C THR A 26 3.25 4.23 25.47
N TRP A 27 3.27 3.83 24.19
CA TRP A 27 2.45 2.75 23.64
C TRP A 27 3.29 1.51 23.30
N ASN A 28 3.58 0.68 24.31
CA ASN A 28 4.26 -0.59 24.07
C ASN A 28 3.31 -1.67 23.48
N ARG A 29 3.87 -2.72 22.86
CA ARG A 29 3.11 -3.85 22.26
C ARG A 29 2.04 -4.43 23.19
N ARG A 30 2.32 -4.51 24.50
CA ARG A 30 1.37 -5.05 25.48
C ARG A 30 0.22 -4.06 25.74
N SER A 31 0.52 -2.77 25.86
CA SER A 31 -0.49 -1.71 25.96
C SER A 31 -1.39 -1.66 24.73
N PHE A 32 -0.83 -1.84 23.53
CA PHE A 32 -1.60 -1.95 22.30
C PHE A 32 -2.52 -3.17 22.30
N MET A 33 -2.01 -4.36 22.64
CA MET A 33 -2.81 -5.59 22.70
C MET A 33 -3.88 -5.54 23.81
N GLN A 34 -3.58 -4.91 24.94
CA GLN A 34 -4.55 -4.70 26.02
C GLN A 34 -5.63 -3.69 25.64
N ALA A 35 -5.26 -2.59 24.97
CA ALA A 35 -6.22 -1.64 24.42
C ALA A 35 -7.12 -2.30 23.36
N LEU A 36 -6.55 -3.12 22.47
CA LEU A 36 -7.31 -3.89 21.48
C LEU A 36 -8.23 -4.93 22.14
N GLY A 37 -7.75 -5.60 23.20
CA GLY A 37 -8.50 -6.59 23.97
C GLY A 37 -9.66 -5.99 24.77
N LEU A 38 -9.48 -4.81 25.36
CA LEU A 38 -10.56 -4.07 26.04
C LEU A 38 -11.57 -3.48 25.05
N ALA A 39 -11.10 -2.99 23.89
CA ALA A 39 -11.99 -2.55 22.81
C ALA A 39 -12.76 -3.72 22.17
N GLY A 40 -12.15 -4.90 22.05
CA GLY A 40 -12.77 -6.10 21.46
C GLY A 40 -13.71 -6.85 22.42
N ALA A 41 -13.38 -6.93 23.70
CA ALA A 41 -14.22 -7.60 24.70
C ALA A 41 -15.38 -6.71 25.20
N GLY A 42 -15.18 -5.39 25.26
CA GLY A 42 -16.22 -4.43 25.66
C GLY A 42 -17.23 -4.08 24.56
N SER A 43 -16.92 -4.39 23.30
CA SER A 43 -17.78 -4.07 22.15
C SER A 43 -18.76 -5.17 21.77
N MET A 44 -18.94 -6.23 22.57
CA MET A 44 -19.95 -7.26 22.25
C MET A 44 -21.32 -7.00 22.89
N MET A 45 -21.45 -6.02 23.79
CA MET A 45 -22.74 -5.61 24.34
C MET A 45 -22.78 -4.10 24.59
N ILE A 46 -23.20 -3.32 23.59
CA ILE A 46 -23.66 -1.95 23.79
C ILE A 46 -25.19 -1.99 23.86
N GLY A 47 -25.74 -1.83 25.06
CA GLY A 47 -27.15 -1.47 25.29
C GLY A 47 -28.20 -2.34 24.57
N ALA A 48 -28.19 -3.66 24.81
CA ALA A 48 -29.21 -4.61 24.32
C ALA A 48 -29.34 -4.74 22.78
N SER A 49 -28.41 -4.19 22.01
CA SER A 49 -28.39 -4.34 20.55
C SER A 49 -27.30 -5.32 20.14
N SER A 50 -27.68 -6.38 19.42
CA SER A 50 -26.73 -7.34 18.86
C SER A 50 -25.86 -6.65 17.82
N ILE A 51 -24.57 -6.55 18.11
CA ILE A 51 -23.59 -6.06 17.13
C ILE A 51 -23.42 -7.17 16.10
N SER A 52 -24.00 -6.96 14.91
CA SER A 52 -23.81 -7.86 13.79
C SER A 52 -22.33 -7.87 13.44
N ALA A 53 -21.67 -9.02 13.65
CA ALA A 53 -20.38 -9.26 13.03
C ALA A 53 -20.53 -9.04 11.52
N SER A 54 -19.66 -8.24 10.93
CA SER A 54 -19.62 -8.08 9.49
C SER A 54 -19.44 -9.46 8.86
N LYS A 55 -20.23 -9.78 7.82
CA LYS A 55 -20.05 -11.02 7.08
C LYS A 55 -18.59 -11.09 6.62
N PRO A 56 -17.90 -12.24 6.80
CA PRO A 56 -16.53 -12.38 6.33
C PRO A 56 -16.47 -12.06 4.84
N SER A 57 -15.42 -11.36 4.41
CA SER A 57 -15.24 -11.07 3.00
C SER A 57 -15.00 -12.38 2.24
N PRO A 58 -15.37 -12.47 0.94
CA PRO A 58 -15.08 -13.65 0.13
C PRO A 58 -13.60 -14.06 0.19
N LEU A 59 -12.69 -13.08 0.23
CA LEU A 59 -11.26 -13.33 0.39
C LEU A 59 -10.92 -13.97 1.74
N ALA A 60 -11.56 -13.54 2.83
CA ALA A 60 -11.32 -14.11 4.15
C ALA A 60 -11.85 -15.55 4.25
N VAL A 61 -12.97 -15.86 3.60
CA VAL A 61 -13.48 -17.23 3.49
C VAL A 61 -12.50 -18.10 2.69
N ALA A 62 -12.09 -17.65 1.50
CA ALA A 62 -11.15 -18.39 0.66
C ALA A 62 -9.79 -18.64 1.36
N LEU A 63 -9.33 -17.69 2.19
CA LEU A 63 -8.10 -17.85 2.94
C LEU A 63 -8.24 -18.87 4.08
N ALA A 64 -9.43 -18.98 4.68
CA ALA A 64 -9.72 -19.97 5.72
C ALA A 64 -9.89 -21.39 5.14
N GLU A 65 -10.34 -21.50 3.89
CA GLU A 65 -10.49 -22.76 3.15
C GLU A 65 -9.19 -23.22 2.46
N SER A 66 -8.14 -22.40 2.46
CA SER A 66 -6.85 -22.71 1.84
C SER A 66 -6.05 -23.72 2.67
N GLU A 67 -5.83 -24.92 2.14
CA GLU A 67 -5.09 -26.02 2.81
C GLU A 67 -3.56 -25.97 2.62
N ASN A 68 -2.95 -24.78 2.52
CA ASN A 68 -1.49 -24.66 2.41
C ASN A 68 -0.90 -23.75 3.49
N ASP A 69 0.38 -23.96 3.80
CA ASP A 69 1.13 -23.20 4.81
C ASP A 69 1.69 -21.85 4.28
N ASN A 70 1.28 -21.41 3.09
CA ASN A 70 1.80 -20.17 2.51
C ASN A 70 1.23 -18.95 3.23
N ILE A 71 2.07 -17.92 3.36
CA ILE A 71 1.69 -16.66 3.99
C ILE A 71 1.27 -15.67 2.90
N LEU A 72 0.00 -15.26 2.89
CA LEU A 72 -0.47 -14.17 2.02
C LEU A 72 -0.12 -12.80 2.62
N VAL A 73 0.73 -12.05 1.92
CA VAL A 73 1.08 -10.67 2.27
C VAL A 73 0.33 -9.71 1.36
N ILE A 74 -0.62 -8.95 1.90
CA ILE A 74 -1.37 -7.92 1.16
C ILE A 74 -0.80 -6.54 1.51
N VAL A 75 -0.26 -5.85 0.51
CA VAL A 75 0.21 -4.47 0.65
C VAL A 75 -0.79 -3.51 0.02
N ARG A 76 -1.51 -2.74 0.84
CA ARG A 76 -2.44 -1.71 0.35
C ARG A 76 -1.73 -0.37 0.19
N LEU A 77 -1.50 0.01 -1.07
CA LEU A 77 -0.87 1.29 -1.41
C LEU A 77 -1.92 2.35 -1.75
N LYS A 78 -2.51 2.96 -0.72
CA LYS A 78 -3.43 4.10 -0.92
C LYS A 78 -2.63 5.37 -1.23
N GLY A 79 -2.78 5.90 -2.43
CA GLY A 79 -2.05 7.09 -2.88
C GLY A 79 -0.57 6.83 -3.20
N GLY A 80 0.13 6.00 -2.43
CA GLY A 80 1.51 5.60 -2.73
C GLY A 80 1.67 4.93 -4.10
N ASN A 81 0.64 4.22 -4.56
CA ASN A 81 0.62 3.66 -5.92
C ASN A 81 0.65 4.72 -7.02
N ASP A 82 0.15 5.93 -6.76
CA ASP A 82 0.21 7.03 -7.73
C ASP A 82 1.64 7.54 -7.92
N GLY A 83 2.44 7.55 -6.84
CA GLY A 83 3.87 7.87 -6.88
C GLY A 83 4.71 6.77 -7.53
N LEU A 84 4.40 5.50 -7.24
CA LEU A 84 5.08 4.35 -7.86
C LEU A 84 4.67 4.15 -9.32
N ASN A 85 3.45 4.56 -9.67
CA ASN A 85 2.98 4.60 -11.05
C ASN A 85 3.07 3.23 -11.77
N THR A 86 2.56 2.21 -11.08
CA THR A 86 2.76 0.79 -11.42
C THR A 86 1.98 0.31 -12.65
N ILE A 87 0.84 0.93 -12.96
CA ILE A 87 0.02 0.61 -14.13
C ILE A 87 -0.23 1.90 -14.90
N VAL A 88 0.13 1.89 -16.18
CA VAL A 88 0.02 3.04 -17.09
C VAL A 88 -1.11 2.81 -18.08
N PRO A 89 -2.14 3.69 -18.13
CA PRO A 89 -3.19 3.63 -19.13
C PRO A 89 -2.67 4.20 -20.46
N VAL A 90 -2.24 3.32 -21.34
CA VAL A 90 -1.70 3.68 -22.66
C VAL A 90 -2.81 4.19 -23.59
N TYR A 91 -4.03 3.68 -23.44
CA TYR A 91 -5.20 4.15 -24.20
C TYR A 91 -5.50 5.66 -24.02
N ASP A 92 -5.12 6.25 -22.88
CA ASP A 92 -5.30 7.68 -22.56
C ASP A 92 -3.99 8.30 -22.05
N TYR A 93 -2.90 7.99 -22.75
CA TYR A 93 -1.55 8.39 -22.33
C TYR A 93 -1.38 9.91 -22.19
N ALA A 94 -2.05 10.70 -23.04
CA ALA A 94 -1.94 12.16 -23.01
C ALA A 94 -2.46 12.75 -21.69
N ASN A 95 -3.66 12.33 -21.25
CA ASN A 95 -4.23 12.76 -19.99
C ASN A 95 -3.40 12.26 -18.80
N TYR A 96 -2.98 11.00 -18.84
CA TYR A 96 -2.06 10.44 -17.85
C TYR A 96 -0.78 11.26 -17.69
N ALA A 97 -0.14 11.63 -18.81
CA ALA A 97 1.09 12.41 -18.83
C ALA A 97 0.89 13.82 -18.28
N ASN A 98 -0.25 14.46 -18.61
CA ASN A 98 -0.62 15.78 -18.13
C ASN A 98 -0.88 15.80 -16.62
N LEU A 99 -1.50 14.75 -16.07
CA LEU A 99 -1.75 14.61 -14.64
C LEU A 99 -0.50 14.23 -13.85
N ARG A 100 0.52 13.67 -14.50
CA ARG A 100 1.77 13.17 -13.88
C ARG A 100 3.03 13.75 -14.53
N PRO A 101 3.18 15.08 -14.63
CA PRO A 101 4.26 15.69 -15.41
C PRO A 101 5.66 15.32 -14.91
N THR A 102 5.81 15.03 -13.62
CA THR A 102 7.10 14.72 -12.97
C THR A 102 7.41 13.23 -12.85
N ILE A 103 6.38 12.37 -12.83
CA ILE A 103 6.53 10.94 -12.52
C ILE A 103 6.00 10.02 -13.63
N ARG A 104 5.52 10.57 -14.76
CA ARG A 104 5.08 9.78 -15.91
C ARG A 104 6.22 8.91 -16.45
N HIS A 105 5.88 7.71 -16.88
CA HIS A 105 6.77 6.84 -17.66
C HIS A 105 6.66 7.18 -19.15
N LEU A 106 7.77 7.15 -19.88
CA LEU A 106 7.76 7.26 -21.34
C LEU A 106 7.23 5.95 -21.94
N GLN A 107 6.54 6.02 -23.08
CA GLN A 107 6.02 4.81 -23.73
C GLN A 107 7.14 3.82 -24.11
N SER A 108 8.36 4.30 -24.37
CA SER A 108 9.54 3.45 -24.62
C SER A 108 9.98 2.62 -23.42
N ASP A 109 9.59 3.03 -22.21
CA ASP A 109 10.01 2.43 -20.95
C ASP A 109 8.92 1.51 -20.37
N LEU A 110 7.87 1.24 -21.16
CA LEU A 110 6.74 0.40 -20.78
C LEU A 110 6.83 -0.97 -21.44
N LEU A 111 6.55 -1.99 -20.66
CA LEU A 111 6.19 -3.32 -21.13
C LEU A 111 4.66 -3.36 -21.28
N MET A 112 4.19 -3.70 -22.47
CA MET A 112 2.76 -3.67 -22.80
C MET A 112 2.08 -4.94 -22.28
N LEU A 113 1.11 -4.80 -21.38
CA LEU A 113 0.29 -5.93 -20.92
C LEU A 113 -0.81 -6.26 -21.95
N ASN A 114 -1.36 -5.25 -22.61
CA ASN A 114 -2.33 -5.36 -23.70
C ASN A 114 -2.38 -4.04 -24.50
N SER A 115 -3.40 -3.82 -25.35
CA SER A 115 -3.55 -2.58 -26.13
C SER A 115 -3.74 -1.33 -25.28
N ASP A 116 -4.22 -1.50 -24.05
CA ASP A 116 -4.76 -0.42 -23.24
C ASP A 116 -3.83 -0.08 -22.06
N PHE A 117 -3.07 -1.05 -21.56
CA PHE A 117 -2.27 -0.93 -20.35
C PHE A 117 -0.83 -1.42 -20.52
N GLY A 118 0.08 -0.77 -19.80
CA GLY A 118 1.47 -1.19 -19.67
C GLY A 118 1.98 -1.03 -18.25
N ILE A 119 3.08 -1.72 -17.96
CA ILE A 119 3.84 -1.62 -16.69
C ILE A 119 5.22 -1.04 -16.98
N PRO A 120 5.86 -0.35 -16.02
CA PRO A 120 7.24 0.05 -16.15
C PRO A 120 8.19 -1.14 -16.34
N ASN A 121 9.22 -0.98 -17.16
CA ASN A 121 10.19 -2.04 -17.47
C ASN A 121 10.89 -2.67 -16.25
N TYR A 122 11.07 -1.92 -15.16
CA TYR A 122 11.64 -2.45 -13.91
C TYR A 122 10.69 -3.41 -13.17
N MET A 123 9.46 -3.58 -13.65
CA MET A 123 8.47 -4.54 -13.16
C MET A 123 8.35 -5.77 -14.06
N ASP A 124 9.30 -6.01 -14.97
CA ASP A 124 9.36 -7.18 -15.87
C ASP A 124 9.11 -8.52 -15.17
N SER A 125 9.62 -8.67 -13.94
CA SER A 125 9.49 -9.87 -13.12
C SER A 125 8.03 -10.17 -12.73
N LEU A 126 7.13 -9.21 -12.88
CA LEU A 126 5.70 -9.35 -12.64
C LEU A 126 4.90 -9.62 -13.92
N GLU A 127 5.50 -9.49 -15.10
CA GLU A 127 4.84 -9.74 -16.38
C GLU A 127 4.36 -11.19 -16.49
N SER A 128 5.20 -12.15 -16.09
CA SER A 128 4.85 -13.58 -16.10
C SER A 128 3.66 -13.89 -15.19
N ILE A 129 3.60 -13.23 -14.02
CA ILE A 129 2.49 -13.38 -13.05
C ILE A 129 1.18 -12.87 -13.64
N TRP A 130 1.23 -11.84 -14.50
CA TRP A 130 0.05 -11.32 -15.18
C TRP A 130 -0.42 -12.23 -16.32
N GLY A 131 0.50 -12.74 -17.14
CA GLY A 131 0.18 -13.56 -18.32
C GLY A 131 -0.31 -14.98 -18.00
N ASP A 132 0.15 -15.56 -16.89
CA ASP A 132 -0.24 -16.91 -16.45
C ASP A 132 -1.49 -16.91 -15.53
N GLY A 133 -2.06 -15.74 -15.24
CA GLY A 133 -3.16 -15.52 -14.29
C GLY A 133 -4.57 -15.59 -14.87
#